data_AF-A0A356KX65-F1
#
_entry.id   AF-A0A356KX65-F1
#
_cell.length_a   1.000
_cell.length_b   1.000
_cell.length_c   1.000
_cell.angle_alpha   90.00
_cell.angle_beta   90.00
_cell.angle_gamma   90.00
#
_symmetry.space_group_name_H-M   'P 1'
#
loop_
_entity.id
_entity.type
_entity.pdbx_description
1 polymer ?
#
loop_
_entity_poly.entity_id
_entity_poly.type
_entity_poly.pdbx_seq_one_letter_code
_entity_poly.pdbx_strand_id
1 'polypeptide(L)'
;MIGKLCGRLFVTAFLGVFVAVGWGLAFQAYQEGQAGSGSLSWPTADATVVASEVGETDRGWQPHVVYSYVHEGEQFVSERYSFGKDDR
;
A
#
# COMPACT_ATOMS: atom_id res chain seq x y z
N MET A 1 40.36 -3.86 -30.06
CA MET A 1 39.18 -4.76 -30.16
C MET A 1 38.55 -5.08 -28.80
N ILE A 2 39.36 -5.31 -27.75
CA ILE A 2 38.92 -5.64 -26.37
C ILE A 2 37.99 -4.60 -25.71
N GLY A 3 38.27 -3.29 -25.85
CA GLY A 3 37.44 -2.24 -25.23
C GLY A 3 35.98 -2.20 -25.72
N LYS A 4 35.73 -2.55 -26.99
CA LYS A 4 34.36 -2.63 -27.55
C LYS A 4 33.58 -3.83 -26.99
N LEU A 5 34.27 -4.91 -26.63
CA LEU A 5 33.65 -6.11 -26.07
C LEU A 5 33.28 -5.90 -24.59
N CYS A 6 34.19 -5.32 -23.79
CA CYS A 6 33.92 -4.97 -22.39
C CYS A 6 32.80 -3.92 -22.28
N GLY A 7 32.79 -2.91 -23.16
CA GLY A 7 31.71 -1.91 -23.19
C GLY A 7 30.34 -2.53 -23.49
N ARG A 8 30.26 -3.45 -24.47
CA ARG A 8 29.00 -4.16 -24.79
C ARG A 8 28.53 -5.04 -23.64
N LEU A 9 29.43 -5.78 -22.99
CA LEU A 9 29.09 -6.62 -21.85
C LEU A 9 28.56 -5.79 -20.69
N PHE A 10 29.18 -4.65 -20.40
CA PHE A 10 28.72 -3.73 -19.37
C PHE A 10 27.32 -3.16 -19.68
N VAL A 11 27.10 -2.69 -20.91
CA VAL A 11 25.79 -2.16 -21.32
C VAL A 11 24.70 -3.22 -21.24
N THR A 12 24.97 -4.45 -21.70
CA THR A 12 24.00 -5.55 -21.61
C THR A 12 23.70 -5.92 -20.16
N ALA A 13 24.72 -5.99 -19.29
CA ALA A 13 24.53 -6.28 -17.88
C ALA A 13 23.72 -5.17 -17.18
N PHE A 14 24.06 -3.91 -17.43
CA PHE A 14 23.34 -2.76 -16.89
C PHE A 14 21.88 -2.75 -17.35
N LEU A 15 21.62 -2.94 -18.65
CA LEU A 15 20.27 -2.99 -19.19
C LEU A 15 19.47 -4.14 -18.57
N GLY A 16 20.09 -5.31 -18.39
CA GLY A 16 19.46 -6.45 -17.74
C GLY A 16 19.01 -6.12 -16.31
N VAL A 17 19.88 -5.50 -15.51
CA VAL A 17 19.55 -5.06 -14.14
C VAL A 17 18.46 -3.99 -14.17
N PHE A 18 18.57 -3.00 -15.05
CA PHE A 18 17.61 -1.93 -15.17
C PHE A 18 16.20 -2.45 -15.50
N VAL A 19 16.10 -3.37 -16.47
CA VAL A 19 14.83 -4.00 -16.84
C VAL A 19 14.27 -4.83 -15.68
N ALA A 20 15.11 -5.61 -14.99
CA ALA A 20 14.65 -6.42 -13.85
C ALA A 20 14.09 -5.55 -12.70
N VAL A 21 14.79 -4.48 -12.34
CA VAL A 21 14.33 -3.53 -11.31
C VAL A 21 13.06 -2.81 -11.77
N GLY A 22 13.05 -2.31 -13.01
CA GLY A 22 11.89 -1.63 -13.57
C GLY A 22 10.65 -2.52 -13.60
N TRP A 23 10.81 -3.80 -13.95
CA TRP A 23 9.71 -4.78 -13.92
C TRP A 23 9.20 -5.03 -12.51
N GLY A 24 10.09 -5.16 -11.51
CA GLY A 24 9.71 -5.32 -10.11
C GLY A 24 8.86 -4.15 -9.60
N LEU A 25 9.30 -2.92 -9.87
CA LEU A 25 8.56 -1.72 -9.49
C LEU A 25 7.20 -1.61 -10.21
N ALA A 26 7.16 -1.91 -11.51
CA ALA A 26 5.92 -1.90 -12.28
C ALA A 26 4.92 -2.94 -11.75
N PHE A 27 5.40 -4.12 -11.36
CA PHE A 27 4.56 -5.17 -10.79
C PHE A 27 3.98 -4.77 -9.43
N GLN A 28 4.79 -4.14 -8.56
CA GLN A 28 4.31 -3.61 -7.28
C GLN A 28 3.24 -2.54 -7.48
N ALA A 29 3.51 -1.55 -8.34
CA ALA A 29 2.56 -0.49 -8.66
C ALA A 29 1.26 -1.05 -9.27
N TYR A 30 1.34 -2.11 -10.06
CA TYR A 30 0.17 -2.78 -10.62
C TYR A 30 -0.69 -3.45 -9.54
N GLN A 31 -0.08 -4.12 -8.54
CA GLN A 31 -0.83 -4.71 -7.44
C GLN A 31 -1.55 -3.66 -6.59
N GLU A 32 -0.84 -2.59 -6.23
CA GLU A 32 -1.42 -1.46 -5.48
C GLU A 32 -2.55 -0.80 -6.29
N GLY A 33 -2.34 -0.60 -7.59
CA GLY A 33 -3.35 -0.05 -8.49
C GLY A 33 -4.60 -0.92 -8.61
N GLN A 34 -4.46 -2.25 -8.62
CA GLN A 34 -5.61 -3.15 -8.61
C GLN A 34 -6.36 -3.11 -7.28
N ALA A 35 -5.65 -3.08 -6.14
CA ALA A 35 -6.27 -2.91 -4.84
C ALA A 35 -7.06 -1.58 -4.75
N GLY A 36 -6.46 -0.50 -5.24
CA GLY A 36 -7.11 0.82 -5.33
C GLY A 36 -8.31 0.83 -6.28
N SER A 37 -8.22 0.17 -7.43
CA SER A 37 -9.34 0.09 -8.39
C SER A 37 -10.54 -0.66 -7.83
N GLY A 38 -10.31 -1.72 -7.03
CA GLY A 38 -11.36 -2.42 -6.31
C GLY A 38 -12.08 -1.56 -5.27
N SER A 39 -11.37 -0.59 -4.67
CA SER A 39 -11.95 0.34 -3.69
C SER A 39 -12.96 1.33 -4.30
N LEU A 40 -12.84 1.63 -5.60
CA LEU A 40 -13.79 2.50 -6.30
C LEU A 40 -15.19 1.87 -6.42
N SER A 41 -15.27 0.55 -6.38
CA SER A 41 -16.53 -0.20 -6.42
C SER A 41 -17.03 -0.62 -5.05
N TRP A 42 -16.39 -0.18 -3.96
CA TRP A 42 -16.84 -0.56 -2.63
C TRP A 42 -18.26 -0.04 -2.36
N PRO A 43 -19.19 -0.91 -1.95
CA PRO A 43 -20.52 -0.49 -1.59
C PRO A 43 -20.47 0.39 -0.33
N THR A 44 -21.25 1.46 -0.34
CA THR A 44 -21.43 2.29 0.86
C THR A 44 -22.21 1.49 1.90
N ALA A 45 -21.71 1.44 3.13
CA ALA A 45 -22.39 0.82 4.27
C ALA A 45 -22.59 1.86 5.37
N ASP A 46 -23.75 1.83 6.03
CA ASP A 46 -24.00 2.64 7.22
C ASP A 46 -23.10 2.12 8.35
N ALA A 47 -22.23 3.01 8.85
CA ALA A 47 -21.28 2.70 9.92
C ALA A 47 -21.62 3.48 11.19
N THR A 48 -21.46 2.81 12.34
CA THR A 48 -21.60 3.42 13.66
C THR A 48 -20.24 3.52 14.33
N VAL A 49 -19.94 4.68 14.93
CA VAL A 49 -18.75 4.85 15.77
C VAL A 49 -18.97 4.12 17.09
N VAL A 50 -18.14 3.12 17.38
CA VAL A 50 -18.23 2.32 18.61
C VAL A 50 -17.20 2.74 19.66
N ALA A 51 -16.10 3.37 19.26
CA ALA A 51 -15.15 4.01 20.15
C ALA A 51 -14.55 5.25 19.47
N SER A 52 -14.31 6.31 20.25
CA SER A 52 -13.64 7.52 19.80
C SER A 52 -12.83 8.08 20.96
N GLU A 53 -11.52 7.90 20.88
CA GLU A 53 -10.56 8.30 21.91
C GLU A 53 -9.43 9.10 21.27
N VAL A 54 -8.70 9.87 22.07
CA VAL A 54 -7.46 10.50 21.62
C VAL A 54 -6.35 10.02 22.54
N GLY A 55 -5.35 9.36 21.95
CA GLY A 55 -4.19 8.85 22.66
C GLY A 55 -2.96 9.71 22.37
N GLU A 56 -2.09 9.87 23.36
CA GLU A 56 -0.76 10.44 23.16
C GLU A 56 0.18 9.34 22.62
N THR A 57 0.97 9.69 21.61
CA THR A 57 2.02 8.83 21.02
C THR A 57 3.34 9.57 21.00
N ASP A 58 4.44 8.87 20.71
CA ASP A 58 5.77 9.47 20.50
C ASP A 58 5.78 10.53 19.38
N ARG A 59 4.75 10.56 18.52
CA ARG A 59 4.56 11.51 17.43
C ARG A 59 3.49 12.58 17.73
N GLY A 60 2.98 12.64 18.96
CA GLY A 60 1.93 13.57 19.40
C GLY A 60 0.55 12.91 19.59
N TRP A 61 -0.49 13.73 19.68
CA TRP A 61 -1.87 13.27 19.89
C TRP A 61 -2.46 12.66 18.61
N GLN A 62 -2.95 11.43 18.71
CA GLN A 62 -3.59 10.70 17.60
C GLN A 62 -5.01 10.29 17.96
N PRO A 63 -5.99 10.54 17.07
CA PRO A 63 -7.35 10.06 17.25
C PRO A 63 -7.43 8.56 16.97
N HIS A 64 -8.19 7.87 17.81
CA HIS A 64 -8.50 6.45 17.72
C HIS A 64 -10.01 6.32 17.55
N VAL A 65 -10.46 6.05 16.33
CA VAL A 65 -11.88 5.86 16.01
C VAL A 65 -12.09 4.45 15.52
N VAL A 66 -12.99 3.73 16.16
CA VAL A 66 -13.39 2.37 15.77
C VAL A 66 -14.82 2.44 15.24
N TYR A 67 -15.03 1.87 14.06
CA TYR A 67 -16.32 1.80 13.39
C TYR A 67 -16.83 0.37 13.40
N SER A 68 -18.14 0.19 13.56
CA SER A 68 -18.83 -1.05 13.25
C SER A 68 -19.79 -0.83 12.09
N TYR A 69 -19.83 -1.77 11.14
CA TYR A 69 -20.77 -1.73 10.02
C TYR A 69 -21.31 -3.13 9.74
N VAL A 70 -22.44 -3.20 9.05
CA VAL A 70 -23.04 -4.47 8.62
C VAL A 70 -22.83 -4.61 7.12
N HIS A 71 -22.29 -5.75 6.70
CA HIS A 71 -22.15 -6.10 5.29
C HIS A 71 -22.65 -7.52 5.09
N GLU A 72 -23.58 -7.71 4.15
CA GLU A 72 -24.19 -9.02 3.86
C GLU A 72 -24.81 -9.73 5.09
N GLY A 73 -25.28 -8.95 6.08
CA GLY A 73 -25.88 -9.48 7.31
C GLY A 73 -24.88 -9.89 8.38
N GLU A 74 -23.58 -9.78 8.10
CA GLU A 74 -22.50 -10.00 9.07
C GLU A 74 -22.02 -8.65 9.64
N GLN A 75 -21.75 -8.63 10.94
CA GLN A 75 -21.28 -7.43 11.63
C GLN A 75 -19.75 -7.41 11.62
N PHE A 76 -19.20 -6.37 11.02
CA PHE A 76 -17.76 -6.12 10.98
C PHE A 76 -17.42 -4.97 11.92
N VAL A 77 -16.27 -5.09 12.57
CA VAL A 77 -15.68 -4.02 13.39
C VAL A 77 -14.33 -3.69 12.77
N SER A 78 -14.11 -2.42 12.46
CA SER A 78 -12.85 -1.97 11.87
C SER A 78 -11.70 -2.26 12.82
N GLU A 79 -10.63 -2.89 12.34
CA GLU A 79 -9.39 -2.96 13.09
C GLU A 79 -8.72 -1.57 13.13
N ARG A 80 -7.88 -1.39 14.16
CA ARG A 80 -7.18 -0.14 14.52
C ARG A 80 -6.65 0.63 13.30
N TYR A 81 -7.38 1.64 12.84
CA TYR A 81 -6.89 2.55 11.81
C TYR A 81 -6.09 3.66 12.48
N SER A 82 -4.77 3.52 12.47
CA SER A 82 -3.84 4.57 12.89
C SER A 82 -3.59 5.49 11.70
N PHE A 83 -4.08 6.74 11.75
CA PHE A 83 -3.66 7.81 10.85
C PHE A 83 -2.17 8.12 11.10
N GLY A 84 -1.28 7.29 10.57
CA GLY A 84 0.16 7.44 10.80
C GLY A 84 0.98 6.15 10.80
N LYS A 85 0.40 4.99 10.45
CA LYS A 85 1.22 3.81 10.20
C LYS A 85 1.94 4.00 8.87
N ASP A 86 3.19 4.45 8.96
CA ASP A 86 4.22 4.13 7.97
C ASP A 86 4.20 2.61 7.79
N ASP A 87 3.56 2.11 6.74
CA ASP A 87 3.89 0.80 6.18
C ASP A 87 5.30 0.93 5.58
N ARG A 88 6.31 0.59 6.38
CA ARG A 88 7.68 0.29 5.94
C ARG A 88 7.92 -1.20 6.02
#